data_AF-A0A926Y5B3-F1
#
_entry.id   AF-A0A926Y5B3-F1
#
_cell.length_a   1.000
_cell.length_b   1.000
_cell.length_c   1.000
_cell.angle_alpha   90.00
_cell.angle_beta   90.00
_cell.angle_gamma   90.00
#
_symmetry.space_group_name_H-M   'P 1'
#
loop_
_entity.id
_entity.type
_entity.pdbx_description
1 polymer ?
#
loop_
_entity_poly.entity_id
_entity_poly.type
_entity_poly.pdbx_seq_one_letter_code
_entity_poly.pdbx_strand_id
1 'polypeptide(L)'
;MTLTIAITSDFICPWCLVAETRLSQAIEQLNSSVEIQKIWYPFELNPEMPEAGMDRQTYRSQKFGSWECSQALDAKTVQATQADGITFRYDLMTITPNTLKAHRLTWFAGQQDKATAMAERILKAYFTEGQNIAEVEVLANLAAEVGMGAAVVKAFLLSDAGMQEVRALERQAIAQGIHGVPHIRIGQVVVSGAQSVEVFLTALQNAVHELTTA
;
A
#
# COMPACT_ATOMS: atom_id res chain seq x y z
N MET A 1 13.65 -20.62 -8.57
CA MET A 1 13.23 -19.57 -9.51
C MET A 1 12.37 -18.61 -8.73
N THR A 2 12.54 -17.30 -8.94
CA THR A 2 11.85 -16.27 -8.17
C THR A 2 11.06 -15.39 -9.14
N LEU A 3 9.75 -15.25 -8.91
CA LEU A 3 8.88 -14.33 -9.63
C LEU A 3 8.75 -13.04 -8.82
N THR A 4 9.24 -11.95 -9.41
CA THR A 4 9.12 -10.62 -8.82
C THR A 4 7.79 -9.97 -9.21
N ILE A 5 7.09 -9.43 -8.22
CA ILE A 5 5.87 -8.64 -8.39
C ILE A 5 6.15 -7.20 -7.93
N ALA A 6 6.03 -6.23 -8.82
CA ALA A 6 6.18 -4.82 -8.47
C ALA A 6 4.82 -4.21 -8.15
N ILE A 7 4.69 -3.59 -6.98
CA ILE A 7 3.45 -3.02 -6.46
C ILE A 7 3.67 -1.53 -6.22
N THR A 8 3.04 -0.68 -7.02
CA THR A 8 2.98 0.76 -6.76
C THR A 8 1.69 1.09 -6.01
N SER A 9 1.81 1.68 -4.83
CA SER A 9 0.74 1.78 -3.83
C SER A 9 0.80 3.10 -3.07
N ASP A 10 -0.33 3.49 -2.47
CA ASP A 10 -0.40 4.56 -1.47
C ASP A 10 -1.17 4.07 -0.22
N PHE A 11 -0.71 4.50 0.96
CA PHE A 11 -1.28 4.08 2.24
C PHE A 11 -2.62 4.73 2.57
N ILE A 12 -3.00 5.78 1.85
CA ILE A 12 -4.35 6.38 1.93
C ILE A 12 -5.31 5.91 0.83
N CYS A 13 -4.90 4.95 -0.01
CA CYS A 13 -5.75 4.36 -1.04
C CYS A 13 -6.42 3.07 -0.52
N PRO A 14 -7.75 3.02 -0.30
CA PRO A 14 -8.39 1.81 0.21
C PRO A 14 -8.32 0.66 -0.81
N TRP A 15 -8.31 0.97 -2.11
CA TRP A 15 -8.17 -0.03 -3.15
C TRP A 15 -6.77 -0.67 -3.17
N CYS A 16 -5.74 -0.03 -2.63
CA CYS A 16 -4.43 -0.66 -2.47
C CYS A 16 -4.48 -1.79 -1.42
N LEU A 17 -5.19 -1.59 -0.30
CA LEU A 17 -5.44 -2.67 0.67
C LEU A 17 -6.24 -3.83 0.05
N VAL A 18 -7.27 -3.50 -0.74
CA VAL A 18 -8.10 -4.51 -1.41
C VAL A 18 -7.28 -5.32 -2.42
N ALA A 19 -6.50 -4.64 -3.26
CA ALA A 19 -5.66 -5.30 -4.26
C ALA A 19 -4.63 -6.22 -3.59
N GLU A 20 -4.00 -5.77 -2.51
CA GLU A 20 -3.05 -6.59 -1.78
C GLU A 20 -3.70 -7.82 -1.14
N THR A 21 -4.89 -7.65 -0.55
CA THR A 21 -5.66 -8.77 0.02
C THR A 21 -5.97 -9.82 -1.04
N ARG A 22 -6.46 -9.39 -2.21
CA ARG A 22 -6.80 -10.29 -3.33
C ARG A 22 -5.57 -10.92 -3.97
N LEU A 23 -4.48 -10.17 -4.11
CA LEU A 23 -3.21 -10.68 -4.62
C LEU A 23 -2.64 -11.75 -3.69
N SER A 24 -2.66 -11.54 -2.38
CA SER A 24 -2.19 -12.53 -1.40
C SER A 24 -3.03 -13.81 -1.44
N GLN A 25 -4.37 -13.69 -1.54
CA GLN A 25 -5.24 -14.86 -1.76
C GLN A 25 -4.91 -15.59 -3.08
N ALA A 26 -4.63 -14.87 -4.16
CA ALA A 26 -4.26 -15.47 -5.43
C ALA A 26 -2.90 -16.19 -5.35
N ILE A 27 -1.93 -15.64 -4.61
CA ILE A 27 -0.63 -16.28 -4.37
C ILE A 27 -0.80 -17.57 -3.57
N GLU A 28 -1.66 -17.58 -2.55
CA GLU A 28 -1.99 -18.81 -1.80
C GLU A 28 -2.62 -19.88 -2.70
N GLN A 29 -3.50 -19.49 -3.62
CA GLN A 29 -4.15 -20.41 -4.58
C GLN A 29 -3.22 -20.92 -5.68
N LEU A 30 -2.13 -20.20 -5.98
CA LEU A 30 -1.21 -20.54 -7.06
C LEU A 30 -0.57 -21.93 -6.88
N ASN A 31 -0.35 -22.37 -5.64
CA ASN A 31 0.23 -23.68 -5.30
C ASN A 31 1.51 -24.03 -6.11
N SER A 32 2.36 -23.02 -6.36
CA SER A 32 3.60 -23.16 -7.13
C SER A 32 4.82 -23.27 -6.21
N SER A 33 5.87 -23.95 -6.68
CA SER A 33 7.19 -23.99 -6.03
C SER A 33 8.04 -22.75 -6.34
N VAL A 34 7.56 -21.84 -7.19
CA VAL A 34 8.22 -20.56 -7.49
C VAL A 34 8.13 -19.65 -6.28
N GLU A 35 9.28 -19.11 -5.87
CA GLU A 35 9.34 -18.10 -4.82
C GLU A 35 8.73 -16.78 -5.33
N ILE A 36 7.81 -16.20 -4.57
CA ILE A 36 7.21 -14.90 -4.90
C ILE A 36 7.90 -13.80 -4.10
N GLN A 37 8.49 -12.83 -4.78
CA GLN A 37 9.09 -11.64 -4.16
C GLN A 37 8.28 -10.41 -4.54
N LYS A 38 7.68 -9.73 -3.56
CA LYS A 38 6.98 -8.45 -3.78
C LYS A 38 7.95 -7.27 -3.56
N ILE A 39 8.00 -6.34 -4.50
CA ILE A 39 8.72 -5.08 -4.40
C ILE A 39 7.70 -3.95 -4.34
N TRP A 40 7.78 -3.14 -3.29
CA TRP A 40 6.86 -2.03 -3.05
C TRP A 40 7.46 -0.71 -3.50
N TYR A 41 6.73 0.01 -4.36
CA TYR A 41 7.09 1.31 -4.89
C TYR A 41 6.14 2.39 -4.33
N PRO A 42 6.71 3.51 -3.85
CA PRO A 42 5.92 4.59 -3.29
C PRO A 42 5.16 5.37 -4.36
N PHE A 43 3.94 5.78 -4.01
CA PHE A 43 3.15 6.76 -4.74
C PHE A 43 2.31 7.55 -3.73
N GLU A 44 2.39 8.87 -3.75
CA GLU A 44 1.50 9.72 -2.95
C GLU A 44 0.34 10.22 -3.82
N LEU A 45 -0.89 9.87 -3.46
CA LEU A 45 -2.11 10.44 -4.06
C LEU A 45 -2.25 11.94 -3.73
N ASN A 46 -1.57 12.41 -2.69
CA ASN A 46 -1.46 13.82 -2.35
C ASN A 46 -0.08 14.14 -1.75
N PRO A 47 0.94 14.40 -2.59
CA PRO A 47 2.28 14.76 -2.12
C PRO A 47 2.33 16.13 -1.42
N GLU A 48 1.29 16.95 -1.59
CA GLU A 48 1.16 18.28 -0.96
C GLU A 48 0.47 18.22 0.42
N MET A 49 0.07 17.03 0.89
CA MET A 49 -0.54 16.87 2.22
C MET A 49 0.43 17.40 3.30
N PRO A 50 -0.03 18.28 4.23
CA PRO A 50 0.79 18.71 5.37
C PRO A 50 1.34 17.53 6.17
N GLU A 51 2.51 17.68 6.77
CA GLU A 51 3.20 16.57 7.47
C GLU A 51 2.35 15.90 8.57
N ALA A 52 1.58 16.71 9.32
CA ALA A 52 0.66 16.22 10.35
C ALA A 52 -0.64 15.61 9.79
N GLY A 53 -0.84 15.64 8.47
CA GLY A 53 -2.11 15.35 7.81
C GLY A 53 -3.12 16.50 7.95
N MET A 54 -4.35 16.19 7.57
CA MET A 54 -5.50 17.09 7.68
C MET A 54 -6.67 16.37 8.34
N ASP A 55 -7.56 17.12 8.99
CA ASP A 55 -8.88 16.61 9.39
C ASP A 55 -9.56 15.90 8.21
N ARG A 56 -10.00 14.66 8.42
CA ARG A 56 -10.48 13.79 7.34
C ARG A 56 -11.74 14.36 6.71
N GLN A 57 -12.68 14.88 7.50
CA GLN A 57 -13.90 15.44 6.96
C GLN A 57 -13.58 16.64 6.06
N THR A 58 -12.77 17.57 6.54
CA THR A 58 -12.33 18.75 5.81
C THR A 58 -11.64 18.37 4.49
N TYR A 59 -10.62 17.51 4.55
CA TYR A 59 -9.87 17.09 3.38
C TYR A 59 -10.76 16.38 2.35
N ARG A 60 -11.57 15.43 2.81
CA ARG A 60 -12.43 14.62 1.93
C ARG A 60 -13.55 15.46 1.31
N SER A 61 -14.13 16.41 2.05
CA SER A 61 -15.12 17.34 1.50
C SER A 61 -14.53 18.21 0.40
N GLN A 62 -13.31 18.72 0.56
CA GLN A 62 -12.62 19.48 -0.49
C GLN A 62 -12.32 18.61 -1.72
N LYS A 63 -11.84 17.37 -1.50
CA LYS A 63 -11.46 16.45 -2.58
C LYS A 63 -12.66 15.91 -3.38
N PHE A 64 -13.77 15.62 -2.70
CA PHE A 64 -14.91 14.91 -3.28
C PHE A 64 -16.19 15.75 -3.36
N GLY A 65 -16.10 17.04 -3.04
CA GLY A 65 -17.19 18.02 -3.15
C GLY A 65 -18.07 18.14 -1.90
N SER A 66 -18.24 17.07 -1.12
CA SER A 66 -18.94 17.14 0.17
C SER A 66 -18.58 15.97 1.10
N TRP A 67 -18.94 16.08 2.39
CA TRP A 67 -18.74 14.99 3.34
C TRP A 67 -19.62 13.78 3.02
N GLU A 68 -20.87 14.02 2.63
CA GLU A 68 -21.85 13.00 2.25
C GLU A 68 -21.39 12.22 1.00
N CYS A 69 -20.84 12.92 0.00
CA CYS A 69 -20.25 12.29 -1.19
C CYS A 69 -19.09 11.37 -0.79
N SER A 70 -18.21 11.85 0.10
CA SER A 70 -17.11 11.06 0.66
C SER A 70 -17.62 9.81 1.39
N GLN A 71 -18.64 9.92 2.23
CA GLN A 71 -19.22 8.77 2.95
C GLN A 71 -19.87 7.77 1.99
N ALA A 72 -20.51 8.25 0.91
CA ALA A 72 -21.07 7.38 -0.12
C ALA A 72 -19.97 6.59 -0.87
N LEU A 73 -18.80 7.20 -1.12
CA LEU A 73 -17.65 6.49 -1.68
C LEU A 73 -17.12 5.42 -0.72
N ASP A 74 -16.99 5.75 0.57
CA ASP A 74 -16.57 4.81 1.60
C ASP A 74 -17.53 3.60 1.68
N ALA A 75 -18.84 3.86 1.66
CA ALA A 75 -19.88 2.82 1.64
C ALA A 75 -19.81 1.94 0.39
N LYS A 76 -19.55 2.52 -0.79
CA LYS A 76 -19.34 1.75 -2.03
C LYS A 76 -18.13 0.84 -1.93
N THR A 77 -17.03 1.31 -1.33
CA THR A 77 -15.86 0.46 -1.08
C THR A 77 -16.20 -0.71 -0.17
N VAL A 78 -16.91 -0.49 0.95
CA VAL A 78 -17.36 -1.57 1.84
C VAL A 78 -18.23 -2.57 1.10
N GLN A 79 -19.22 -2.10 0.32
CA GLN A 79 -20.10 -2.97 -0.45
C GLN A 79 -19.32 -3.82 -1.47
N ALA A 80 -18.38 -3.22 -2.18
CA ALA A 80 -17.59 -3.90 -3.20
C ALA A 80 -16.57 -4.91 -2.64
N THR A 81 -16.36 -4.92 -1.33
CA THR A 81 -15.30 -5.70 -0.67
C THR A 81 -15.83 -6.67 0.40
N GLN A 82 -17.14 -6.89 0.44
CA GLN A 82 -17.79 -7.78 1.42
C GLN A 82 -17.21 -9.20 1.41
N ALA A 83 -16.81 -9.71 0.24
CA ALA A 83 -16.22 -11.04 0.09
C ALA A 83 -14.72 -11.10 0.41
N ASP A 84 -14.05 -9.95 0.57
CA ASP A 84 -12.59 -9.89 0.79
C ASP A 84 -12.21 -10.07 2.27
N GLY A 85 -13.18 -10.13 3.18
CA GLY A 85 -12.94 -10.26 4.63
C GLY A 85 -12.38 -9.00 5.29
N ILE A 86 -12.41 -7.86 4.59
CA ILE A 86 -11.89 -6.57 5.10
C ILE A 86 -12.98 -5.86 5.90
N THR A 87 -12.71 -5.58 7.18
CA THR A 87 -13.56 -4.71 8.00
C THR A 87 -12.97 -3.30 8.02
N PHE A 88 -13.45 -2.43 7.14
CA PHE A 88 -13.06 -1.02 7.16
C PHE A 88 -13.62 -0.31 8.38
N ARG A 89 -12.75 0.45 9.08
CA ARG A 89 -13.09 1.27 10.24
C ARG A 89 -12.97 2.76 9.91
N TYR A 90 -13.66 3.19 8.85
CA TYR A 90 -13.73 4.60 8.45
C TYR A 90 -14.26 5.51 9.56
N ASP A 91 -15.05 4.96 10.49
CA ASP A 91 -15.57 5.63 11.68
C ASP A 91 -14.47 6.04 12.67
N LEU A 92 -13.34 5.34 12.69
CA LEU A 92 -12.20 5.67 13.56
C LEU A 92 -11.22 6.66 12.92
N MET A 93 -11.30 6.87 11.61
CA MET A 93 -10.33 7.65 10.86
C MET A 93 -10.67 9.13 10.93
N THR A 94 -10.00 9.87 11.82
CA THR A 94 -10.20 11.31 12.01
C THR A 94 -9.25 12.17 11.17
N ILE A 95 -8.11 11.61 10.75
CA ILE A 95 -7.08 12.32 9.98
C ILE A 95 -6.86 11.63 8.62
N THR A 96 -6.72 12.41 7.55
CA THR A 96 -6.05 11.94 6.33
C THR A 96 -4.57 12.29 6.41
N PRO A 97 -3.68 11.30 6.55
CA PRO A 97 -2.27 11.51 6.82
C PRO A 97 -1.49 11.89 5.54
N ASN A 98 -0.35 12.55 5.71
CA ASN A 98 0.72 12.51 4.72
C ASN A 98 1.38 11.12 4.78
N THR A 99 1.68 10.52 3.62
CA THR A 99 2.15 9.12 3.55
C THR A 99 3.65 8.99 3.30
N LEU A 100 4.38 10.08 3.10
CA LEU A 100 5.83 10.06 2.88
C LEU A 100 6.59 9.31 3.98
N LYS A 101 6.26 9.52 5.26
CA LYS A 101 6.92 8.79 6.36
C LYS A 101 6.65 7.28 6.30
N ALA A 102 5.42 6.90 5.97
CA ALA A 102 5.05 5.50 5.79
C ALA A 102 5.77 4.86 4.58
N HIS A 103 5.90 5.61 3.49
CA HIS A 103 6.69 5.21 2.30
C HIS A 103 8.17 5.06 2.63
N ARG A 104 8.78 6.03 3.33
CA ARG A 104 10.16 5.95 3.82
C ARG A 104 10.38 4.76 4.73
N LEU A 105 9.44 4.49 5.65
CA LEU A 105 9.53 3.32 6.52
C LEU A 105 9.46 2.01 5.74
N THR A 106 8.56 1.91 4.76
CA THR A 106 8.43 0.71 3.92
C THR A 106 9.70 0.48 3.08
N TRP A 107 10.28 1.55 2.53
CA TRP A 107 11.56 1.49 1.84
C TRP A 107 12.71 1.03 2.76
N PHE A 108 12.76 1.56 3.99
CA PHE A 108 13.76 1.16 4.99
C PHE A 108 13.58 -0.28 5.44
N ALA A 109 12.34 -0.74 5.64
CA ALA A 109 12.01 -2.12 5.93
C ALA A 109 12.43 -3.06 4.79
N GLY A 110 12.37 -2.59 3.54
CA GLY A 110 12.89 -3.31 2.37
C GLY A 110 14.38 -3.59 2.41
N GLN A 111 15.18 -2.77 3.11
CA GLN A 111 16.62 -3.03 3.32
C GLN A 111 16.88 -4.20 4.29
N GLN A 112 15.82 -4.76 4.89
CA GLN A 112 15.83 -5.86 5.84
C GLN A 112 14.82 -6.94 5.45
N ASP A 113 14.45 -7.03 4.16
CA ASP A 113 13.49 -8.00 3.61
C ASP A 113 12.09 -7.96 4.26
N LYS A 114 11.69 -6.81 4.81
CA LYS A 114 10.43 -6.60 5.54
C LYS A 114 9.46 -5.65 4.86
N ALA A 115 9.71 -5.26 3.60
CA ALA A 115 8.86 -4.30 2.88
C ALA A 115 7.38 -4.74 2.86
N THR A 116 7.09 -5.99 2.49
CA THR A 116 5.71 -6.51 2.42
C THR A 116 5.04 -6.51 3.79
N ALA A 117 5.69 -7.10 4.80
CA ALA A 117 5.14 -7.13 6.16
C ALA A 117 4.85 -5.71 6.66
N MET A 118 5.73 -4.76 6.37
CA MET A 118 5.53 -3.37 6.76
C MET A 118 4.39 -2.69 6.02
N ALA A 119 4.32 -2.85 4.70
CA ALA A 119 3.26 -2.27 3.88
C ALA A 119 1.87 -2.80 4.27
N GLU A 120 1.72 -4.12 4.42
CA GLU A 120 0.49 -4.77 4.87
C GLU A 120 0.09 -4.28 6.26
N ARG A 121 1.05 -4.16 7.19
CA ARG A 121 0.79 -3.69 8.56
C ARG A 121 0.31 -2.25 8.59
N ILE A 122 0.90 -1.35 7.81
CA ILE A 122 0.51 0.06 7.71
C ILE A 122 -0.88 0.20 7.08
N LEU A 123 -1.14 -0.50 5.97
CA LEU A 123 -2.46 -0.50 5.32
C LEU A 123 -3.54 -0.97 6.29
N LYS A 124 -3.28 -2.05 7.03
CA LYS A 124 -4.19 -2.58 8.05
C LYS A 124 -4.40 -1.56 9.18
N ALA A 125 -3.33 -0.96 9.69
CA ALA A 125 -3.39 0.04 10.77
C ALA A 125 -4.31 1.21 10.41
N TYR A 126 -4.16 1.74 9.20
CA TYR A 126 -4.92 2.90 8.77
C TYR A 126 -6.39 2.56 8.50
N PHE A 127 -6.68 1.51 7.74
CA PHE A 127 -8.03 1.23 7.26
C PHE A 127 -8.89 0.38 8.18
N THR A 128 -8.29 -0.47 9.02
CA THR A 128 -9.03 -1.43 9.86
C THR A 128 -8.90 -1.14 11.35
N GLU A 129 -7.90 -0.34 11.75
CA GLU A 129 -7.65 0.02 13.16
C GLU A 129 -7.78 1.53 13.41
N GLY A 130 -7.88 2.35 12.35
CA GLY A 130 -8.04 3.81 12.44
C GLY A 130 -6.83 4.55 12.98
N GLN A 131 -5.64 3.94 12.94
CA GLN A 131 -4.42 4.57 13.46
C GLN A 131 -3.95 5.72 12.56
N ASN A 132 -3.46 6.81 13.16
CA ASN A 132 -2.88 7.93 12.43
C ASN A 132 -1.44 7.64 12.01
N ILE A 133 -1.24 7.21 10.77
CA ILE A 133 0.08 6.86 10.21
C ILE A 133 0.95 8.08 9.82
N ALA A 134 0.51 9.31 10.09
CA ALA A 134 1.39 10.49 10.04
C ALA A 134 2.32 10.58 11.27
N GLU A 135 1.94 9.92 12.37
CA GLU A 135 2.66 9.97 13.64
C GLU A 135 3.85 9.00 13.67
N VAL A 136 5.02 9.53 14.03
CA VAL A 136 6.26 8.75 14.13
C VAL A 136 6.14 7.62 15.17
N GLU A 137 5.48 7.91 16.29
CA GLU A 137 5.26 6.95 17.37
C GLU A 137 4.40 5.77 16.92
N VAL A 138 3.33 6.05 16.17
CA VAL A 138 2.47 5.01 15.57
C VAL A 138 3.31 4.15 14.62
N LEU A 139 3.97 4.76 13.65
CA LEU A 139 4.78 4.03 12.66
C LEU A 139 5.89 3.18 13.32
N ALA A 140 6.54 3.68 14.36
CA ALA A 140 7.57 2.93 15.09
C ALA A 140 7.01 1.71 15.84
N ASN A 141 5.82 1.83 16.43
CA ASN A 141 5.14 0.71 17.08
C ASN A 141 4.72 -0.35 16.05
N LEU A 142 4.16 0.07 14.92
CA LEU A 142 3.84 -0.82 13.80
C LEU A 142 5.09 -1.56 13.30
N ALA A 143 6.23 -0.86 13.22
CA ALA A 143 7.48 -1.46 12.81
C ALA A 143 8.00 -2.52 13.82
N ALA A 144 7.75 -2.33 15.12
CA ALA A 144 8.10 -3.31 16.14
C ALA A 144 7.30 -4.60 15.99
N GLU A 145 6.02 -4.52 15.62
CA GLU A 145 5.18 -5.68 15.36
C GLU A 145 5.68 -6.54 14.19
N VAL A 146 6.39 -5.93 13.22
CA VAL A 146 7.05 -6.65 12.11
C VAL A 146 8.53 -6.97 12.40
N GLY A 147 8.94 -6.87 13.66
CA GLY A 147 10.27 -7.27 14.12
C GLY A 147 11.38 -6.27 13.79
N MET A 148 11.08 -4.97 13.64
CA MET A 148 12.07 -3.90 13.54
C MET A 148 12.26 -3.19 14.88
N GLY A 149 13.44 -2.62 15.13
CA GLY A 149 13.69 -1.88 16.37
C GLY A 149 12.97 -0.53 16.39
N ALA A 150 11.95 -0.36 17.23
CA ALA A 150 11.17 0.88 17.33
C ALA A 150 12.05 2.13 17.49
N ALA A 151 13.07 2.10 18.36
CA ALA A 151 13.98 3.22 18.55
C ALA A 151 14.78 3.59 17.29
N VAL A 152 15.23 2.58 16.53
CA VAL A 152 15.94 2.78 15.25
C VAL A 152 15.00 3.41 14.22
N VAL A 153 13.76 2.91 14.15
CA VAL A 153 12.74 3.43 13.23
C VAL A 153 12.38 4.89 13.56
N LYS A 154 12.22 5.24 14.84
CA LYS A 154 12.00 6.63 15.25
C LYS A 154 13.15 7.52 14.81
N ALA A 155 14.39 7.13 15.10
CA ALA A 155 15.57 7.89 14.70
C ALA A 155 15.65 8.08 13.18
N PHE A 156 15.34 7.03 12.41
CA PHE A 156 15.26 7.09 10.95
C PHE A 156 14.18 8.08 10.48
N LEU A 157 12.96 7.98 11.00
CA LEU A 157 11.82 8.82 10.61
C LEU A 157 11.98 10.29 11.01
N LEU A 158 12.74 10.58 12.07
CA LEU A 158 13.10 11.93 12.50
C LEU A 158 14.30 12.52 11.74
N SER A 159 14.95 11.73 10.89
CA SER A 159 16.03 12.18 10.00
C SER A 159 15.53 12.38 8.57
N ASP A 160 16.43 12.79 7.67
CA ASP A 160 16.17 12.88 6.22
C ASP A 160 16.56 11.61 5.44
N ALA A 161 17.06 10.56 6.09
CA ALA A 161 17.53 9.35 5.41
C ALA A 161 16.43 8.66 4.58
N GLY A 162 16.73 8.22 3.36
CA GLY A 162 15.73 7.59 2.48
C GLY A 162 14.76 8.57 1.80
N MET A 163 14.82 9.87 2.12
CA MET A 163 13.94 10.88 1.52
C MET A 163 14.18 11.02 0.02
N GLN A 164 15.45 11.12 -0.39
CA GLN A 164 15.81 11.33 -1.80
C GLN A 164 15.48 10.09 -2.64
N GLU A 165 15.69 8.91 -2.07
CA GLU A 165 15.43 7.61 -2.67
C GLU A 165 13.93 7.42 -2.92
N VAL A 166 13.09 7.64 -1.90
CA VAL A 166 11.62 7.56 -2.04
C VAL A 166 11.11 8.54 -3.08
N ARG A 167 11.56 9.80 -3.02
CA ARG A 167 11.18 10.83 -3.99
C ARG A 167 11.63 10.50 -5.41
N ALA A 168 12.77 9.83 -5.58
CA ALA A 168 13.24 9.37 -6.88
C ALA A 168 12.35 8.25 -7.44
N LEU A 169 11.93 7.30 -6.60
CA LEU A 169 11.03 6.22 -6.99
C LEU A 169 9.64 6.74 -7.40
N GLU A 170 9.10 7.73 -6.70
CA GLU A 170 7.82 8.38 -7.09
C GLU A 170 7.93 9.09 -8.44
N ARG A 171 9.02 9.85 -8.66
CA ARG A 171 9.27 10.50 -9.96
C ARG A 171 9.40 9.47 -11.08
N GLN A 172 10.04 8.33 -10.79
CA GLN A 172 10.15 7.23 -11.74
C GLN A 172 8.78 6.65 -12.09
N ALA A 173 7.90 6.43 -11.10
CA ALA A 173 6.54 5.94 -11.34
C ALA A 173 5.77 6.87 -12.29
N ILE A 174 5.84 8.19 -12.05
CA ILE A 174 5.21 9.20 -12.91
C ILE A 174 5.82 9.18 -14.33
N ALA A 175 7.15 9.09 -14.44
CA ALA A 175 7.84 9.02 -15.74
C ALA A 175 7.49 7.75 -16.53
N GLN A 176 7.10 6.68 -15.85
CA GLN A 176 6.60 5.44 -16.45
C GLN A 176 5.10 5.49 -16.81
N GLY A 177 4.44 6.65 -16.64
CA GLY A 177 3.02 6.83 -16.97
C GLY A 177 2.05 6.29 -15.91
N ILE A 178 2.53 6.02 -14.69
CA ILE A 178 1.67 5.62 -13.58
C ILE A 178 0.99 6.89 -13.03
N HIS A 179 -0.32 6.98 -13.22
CA HIS A 179 -1.13 8.13 -12.76
C HIS A 179 -2.14 7.75 -11.67
N GLY A 180 -2.13 6.51 -11.21
CA GLY A 180 -3.03 6.01 -10.18
C GLY A 180 -2.55 4.69 -9.61
N VAL A 181 -3.10 4.37 -8.44
CA VAL A 181 -2.76 3.18 -7.66
C VAL A 181 -4.03 2.46 -7.21
N PRO A 182 -4.00 1.14 -7.00
CA PRO A 182 -2.84 0.25 -7.12
C PRO A 182 -2.45 -0.03 -8.58
N HIS A 183 -1.15 -0.10 -8.83
CA HIS A 183 -0.59 -0.51 -10.12
C HIS A 183 0.40 -1.66 -9.87
N ILE A 184 0.05 -2.84 -10.36
CA ILE A 184 0.75 -4.09 -10.02
C ILE A 184 1.30 -4.71 -11.30
N ARG A 185 2.60 -4.99 -11.34
CA ARG A 185 3.25 -5.70 -12.44
C ARG A 185 3.67 -7.09 -12.01
N ILE A 186 3.18 -8.11 -12.71
CA ILE A 186 3.46 -9.54 -12.49
C ILE A 186 4.12 -10.06 -13.76
N GLY A 187 5.45 -10.26 -13.72
CA GLY A 187 6.22 -10.57 -14.93
C GLY A 187 6.08 -9.45 -15.98
N GLN A 188 5.57 -9.78 -17.17
CA GLN A 188 5.30 -8.80 -18.23
C GLN A 188 3.90 -8.18 -18.16
N VAL A 189 2.99 -8.74 -17.34
CA VAL A 189 1.61 -8.28 -17.26
C VAL A 189 1.50 -7.12 -16.27
N VAL A 190 0.78 -6.08 -16.67
CA VAL A 190 0.36 -4.98 -15.79
C VAL A 190 -1.12 -5.16 -15.45
N VAL A 191 -1.41 -5.19 -14.15
CA VAL A 191 -2.76 -5.22 -13.59
C VAL A 191 -3.02 -3.87 -12.91
N SER A 192 -3.95 -3.10 -13.48
CA SER A 192 -4.35 -1.79 -12.95
C SER A 192 -5.60 -1.91 -12.07
N GLY A 193 -5.54 -1.33 -10.88
CA GLY A 193 -6.62 -1.33 -9.89
C GLY A 193 -6.74 -2.64 -9.09
N ALA A 194 -7.70 -2.66 -8.17
CA ALA A 194 -8.01 -3.81 -7.35
C ALA A 194 -8.85 -4.84 -8.12
N GLN A 195 -8.22 -5.56 -9.05
CA GLN A 195 -8.87 -6.62 -9.83
C GLN A 195 -9.29 -7.80 -8.94
N SER A 196 -10.05 -8.75 -9.48
CA SER A 196 -10.49 -9.94 -8.74
C SER A 196 -9.34 -10.92 -8.49
N VAL A 197 -9.54 -11.84 -7.53
CA VAL A 197 -8.57 -12.90 -7.22
C VAL A 197 -8.28 -13.75 -8.45
N GLU A 198 -9.28 -14.04 -9.27
CA GLU A 198 -9.15 -14.84 -10.49
C GLU A 198 -8.26 -14.14 -11.54
N VAL A 199 -8.37 -12.82 -11.67
CA VAL A 199 -7.52 -12.03 -12.57
C VAL A 199 -6.06 -12.10 -12.09
N PHE A 200 -5.82 -11.90 -10.79
CA PHE A 200 -4.47 -12.03 -10.23
C PHE A 200 -3.91 -13.46 -10.37
N LEU A 201 -4.71 -14.48 -10.09
CA LEU A 201 -4.31 -15.89 -10.22
C LEU A 201 -3.93 -16.22 -11.65
N THR A 202 -4.73 -15.79 -12.63
CA THR A 202 -4.43 -15.98 -14.05
C THR A 202 -3.12 -15.30 -14.44
N ALA A 203 -2.89 -14.06 -14.00
CA ALA A 203 -1.65 -13.34 -14.26
C ALA A 203 -0.43 -14.04 -13.64
N LEU A 204 -0.56 -14.56 -12.42
CA LEU A 204 0.48 -15.33 -11.73
C LEU A 204 0.79 -16.65 -12.46
N GLN A 205 -0.22 -17.40 -12.87
CA GLN A 205 -0.06 -18.66 -13.61
C GLN A 205 0.70 -18.44 -14.92
N ASN A 206 0.35 -17.40 -15.68
CA ASN A 206 1.04 -17.04 -16.91
C ASN A 206 2.50 -16.69 -16.64
N ALA A 207 2.78 -15.84 -15.65
CA ALA A 207 4.14 -15.43 -15.32
C ALA A 207 5.00 -16.59 -14.80
N VAL A 208 4.43 -17.52 -14.03
CA VAL A 208 5.13 -18.76 -13.62
C VAL A 208 5.42 -19.64 -14.83
N HIS A 209 4.46 -19.82 -15.73
CA HIS A 209 4.66 -20.62 -16.92
C HIS A 209 5.82 -20.07 -17.78
N GLU A 210 5.82 -18.77 -18.05
CA GLU A 210 6.90 -18.08 -18.76
C GLU A 210 8.26 -18.27 -18.06
N LEU A 211 8.31 -18.11 -16.74
CA LEU A 211 9.54 -18.25 -15.96
C LEU A 211 10.12 -19.67 -15.97
N THR A 212 9.26 -20.69 -16.02
CA THR A 212 9.67 -22.10 -16.00
C THR A 212 9.98 -22.68 -17.37
N THR A 213 9.57 -22.01 -18.44
CA THR A 213 9.76 -22.46 -19.83
C THR A 213 10.85 -21.67 -20.57
N ALA A 214 11.28 -20.53 -20.04
CA ALA A 214 12.47 -19.80 -20.46
C ALA A 214 13.76 -20.46 -19.94
#